data_AF-A0A1E7NAQ2-F1
#
_entry.id   AF-A0A1E7NAQ2-F1
#
_cell.length_a   1.000
_cell.length_b   1.000
_cell.length_c   1.000
_cell.angle_alpha   90.00
_cell.angle_beta   90.00
_cell.angle_gamma   90.00
#
_symmetry.space_group_name_H-M   'P 1'
#
loop_
_entity.id
_entity.type
_entity.pdbx_description
1 polymer ?
#
loop_
_entity_poly.entity_id
_entity_poly.type
_entity_poly.pdbx_seq_one_letter_code
_entity_poly.pdbx_strand_id
1 'polypeptide(L)'
;MPRMLDVSDEVRSEIGDDEADRLLGGDRAPDSYECTSCRTPGDTHAEPTSTVLFIGDETAVLAFAHARCIPSQVVPVAEEQLAGAVRSISQSQPAAPNLTVPAPNLTLPAPDFTVPDHDFALPAQDAAGTPSQPIAPGQAAILGITCGLVLHGKVGHASLVVEPTGPVGRPGSTSGEDEFLDLLQDAGFQRVSDLDETPEQLPGWSVLVAMGKLHAILQPAAAGGSTGWWQAHQPLQVTDAWRMAASQLSEVTMYAVPAGMVGRQPREDLLRQALERAVALGQVVAASLPLAGT
;
A
#
# COMPACT_ATOMS: atom_id res chain seq x y z
N MET A 1 -16.80 -27.16 14.86
CA MET A 1 -17.08 -26.81 13.45
C MET A 1 -15.75 -26.73 12.73
N PRO A 2 -15.66 -27.05 11.43
CA PRO A 2 -14.40 -26.93 10.70
C PRO A 2 -14.01 -25.45 10.60
N ARG A 3 -12.75 -25.13 10.93
CA ARG A 3 -12.20 -23.76 10.81
C ARG A 3 -11.96 -23.45 9.34
N MET A 4 -12.21 -22.20 8.95
CA MET A 4 -12.04 -21.70 7.59
C MET A 4 -10.64 -21.08 7.42
N LEU A 5 -9.60 -21.85 7.74
CA LEU A 5 -8.21 -21.41 7.66
C LEU A 5 -7.57 -21.75 6.32
N ASP A 6 -6.87 -20.78 5.76
CA ASP A 6 -6.05 -20.90 4.56
C ASP A 6 -4.57 -20.85 4.96
N VAL A 7 -3.82 -21.87 4.52
CA VAL A 7 -2.38 -22.01 4.71
C VAL A 7 -1.78 -22.31 3.35
N SER A 8 -1.08 -21.34 2.79
CA SER A 8 -0.42 -21.45 1.48
C SER A 8 0.78 -22.40 1.52
N ASP A 9 1.15 -22.93 0.35
CA ASP A 9 2.31 -23.83 0.20
C ASP A 9 3.61 -23.19 0.68
N GLU A 10 3.74 -21.87 0.52
CA GLU A 10 4.88 -21.10 1.01
C GLU A 10 4.95 -21.11 2.55
N VAL A 11 3.84 -20.80 3.23
CA VAL A 11 3.76 -20.84 4.70
C VAL A 11 3.96 -22.26 5.21
N ARG A 12 3.37 -23.26 4.53
CA ARG A 12 3.51 -24.69 4.84
C ARG A 12 4.96 -25.16 4.71
N SER A 13 5.68 -24.70 3.70
CA SER A 13 7.11 -24.99 3.51
C SER A 13 7.98 -24.45 4.66
N GLU A 14 7.65 -23.26 5.18
CA GLU A 14 8.43 -22.63 6.24
C GLU A 14 8.16 -23.22 7.64
N ILE A 15 6.90 -23.54 7.96
CA ILE A 15 6.54 -24.08 9.29
C ILE A 15 6.60 -25.62 9.34
N GLY A 16 6.61 -26.29 8.18
CA GLY A 16 6.56 -27.74 8.03
C GLY A 16 5.14 -28.31 7.98
N ASP A 17 4.99 -29.44 7.27
CA ASP A 17 3.68 -30.08 7.03
C ASP A 17 2.95 -30.50 8.31
N ASP A 18 3.67 -31.10 9.27
CA ASP A 18 3.09 -31.53 10.55
C ASP A 18 2.52 -30.35 11.36
N GLU A 19 3.13 -29.18 11.23
CA GLU A 19 2.72 -27.96 11.93
C GLU A 19 1.56 -27.26 11.22
N ALA A 20 1.59 -27.22 9.88
CA ALA A 20 0.49 -26.75 9.06
C ALA A 20 -0.79 -27.57 9.29
N ASP A 21 -0.66 -28.89 9.39
CA ASP A 21 -1.81 -29.77 9.63
C ASP A 21 -2.38 -29.61 11.05
N ARG A 22 -1.54 -29.30 12.05
CA ARG A 22 -2.01 -28.92 13.41
C ARG A 22 -2.74 -27.58 13.44
N LEU A 23 -2.30 -26.60 12.65
CA LEU A 23 -3.01 -25.32 12.51
C LEU A 23 -4.39 -25.51 11.88
N LEU A 24 -4.46 -26.29 10.79
CA LEU A 24 -5.72 -26.64 10.13
C LEU A 24 -6.62 -27.49 11.04
N GLY A 25 -6.04 -28.36 11.87
CA GLY A 25 -6.73 -29.13 12.90
C GLY A 25 -7.24 -28.30 14.08
N GLY A 26 -6.78 -27.05 14.22
CA GLY A 26 -7.26 -26.10 15.21
C GLY A 26 -6.57 -26.14 16.57
N ASP A 27 -5.44 -26.83 16.70
CA ASP A 27 -4.68 -26.94 17.95
C ASP A 27 -3.92 -25.65 18.31
N ARG A 28 -3.51 -24.88 17.29
CA ARG A 28 -2.70 -23.65 17.46
C ARG A 28 -3.33 -22.39 16.88
N ALA A 29 -4.44 -22.52 16.16
CA ALA A 29 -5.18 -21.38 15.63
C ALA A 29 -6.22 -20.90 16.66
N PRO A 30 -6.26 -19.60 17.00
CA PRO A 30 -7.23 -19.07 17.93
C PRO A 30 -8.64 -19.07 17.32
N ASP A 31 -9.67 -19.14 18.16
CA ASP A 31 -11.07 -18.98 17.71
C ASP A 31 -11.28 -17.57 17.15
N SER A 32 -10.96 -16.54 17.94
CA SER A 32 -10.97 -15.15 17.52
C SER A 32 -9.56 -14.58 17.39
N TYR A 33 -9.39 -13.66 16.45
CA TYR A 33 -8.13 -12.98 16.19
C TYR A 33 -8.37 -11.49 15.89
N GLU A 34 -7.32 -10.69 16.03
CA GLU A 34 -7.30 -9.33 15.51
C GLU A 34 -6.62 -9.37 14.14
N CYS A 35 -7.32 -9.00 13.08
CA CYS A 35 -6.77 -9.07 11.73
C CYS A 35 -5.48 -8.25 11.64
N THR A 36 -4.36 -8.87 11.28
CA THR A 36 -3.06 -8.16 11.20
C THR A 36 -3.03 -7.03 10.16
N SER A 37 -3.99 -7.01 9.24
CA SER A 37 -4.13 -5.98 8.21
C SER A 37 -5.02 -4.82 8.66
N CYS A 38 -6.31 -5.10 8.94
CA CYS A 38 -7.31 -4.06 9.23
C CYS A 38 -7.60 -3.85 10.71
N ARG A 39 -6.99 -4.64 11.61
CA ARG A 39 -7.14 -4.57 13.08
C ARG A 39 -8.56 -4.78 13.61
N THR A 40 -9.49 -5.18 12.75
CA THR A 40 -10.85 -5.61 13.15
C THR A 40 -10.80 -7.04 13.70
N PRO A 41 -11.62 -7.37 14.71
CA PRO A 41 -11.78 -8.74 15.16
C PRO A 41 -12.30 -9.65 14.03
N GLY A 42 -11.76 -10.86 13.95
CA GLY A 42 -12.25 -11.94 13.09
C GLY A 42 -12.42 -13.25 13.85
N ASP A 43 -13.17 -14.18 13.27
CA ASP A 43 -13.45 -15.51 13.85
C ASP A 43 -13.20 -16.63 12.83
N THR A 44 -12.28 -17.54 13.17
CA THR A 44 -11.85 -18.65 12.29
C THR A 44 -12.94 -19.67 11.99
N HIS A 45 -14.05 -19.69 12.76
CA HIS A 45 -15.20 -20.55 12.49
C HIS A 45 -16.28 -19.85 11.66
N ALA A 46 -16.29 -18.52 11.63
CA ALA A 46 -17.33 -17.74 10.97
C ALA A 46 -16.91 -17.21 9.60
N GLU A 47 -15.61 -16.96 9.38
CA GLU A 47 -15.12 -16.36 8.15
C GLU A 47 -13.78 -16.92 7.63
N PRO A 48 -13.55 -16.88 6.29
CA PRO A 48 -12.28 -17.26 5.69
C PRO A 48 -11.12 -16.44 6.27
N THR A 49 -10.12 -17.14 6.79
CA THR A 49 -8.99 -16.58 7.51
C THR A 49 -7.69 -17.04 6.87
N SER A 50 -6.85 -16.10 6.47
CA SER A 50 -5.51 -16.36 5.93
C SER A 50 -4.45 -16.32 7.01
N THR A 51 -3.47 -17.22 6.87
CA THR A 51 -2.32 -17.34 7.74
C THR A 51 -1.16 -16.52 7.16
N VAL A 52 -0.60 -15.60 7.94
CA VAL A 52 0.52 -14.76 7.51
C VAL A 52 1.72 -15.04 8.40
N LEU A 53 2.84 -15.45 7.80
CA LEU A 53 4.07 -15.73 8.51
C LEU A 53 5.06 -14.59 8.28
N PHE A 54 5.39 -13.85 9.33
CA PHE A 54 6.43 -12.82 9.28
C PHE A 54 7.77 -13.45 9.66
N ILE A 55 8.78 -13.36 8.78
CA ILE A 55 10.10 -13.94 9.01
C ILE A 55 11.15 -12.83 9.05
N GLY A 56 11.90 -12.78 10.15
CA GLY A 56 13.14 -12.04 10.31
C GLY A 56 14.35 -12.96 10.25
N ASP A 57 15.53 -12.41 10.53
CA ASP A 57 16.79 -13.17 10.46
C ASP A 57 16.87 -14.23 11.57
N GLU A 58 16.27 -13.95 12.74
CA GLU A 58 16.31 -14.86 13.90
C GLU A 58 14.92 -15.29 14.39
N THR A 59 13.86 -14.56 14.02
CA THR A 59 12.51 -14.78 14.55
C THR A 59 11.46 -14.97 13.47
N ALA A 60 10.46 -15.80 13.75
CA ALA A 60 9.28 -15.98 12.90
C ALA A 60 8.01 -15.85 13.73
N VAL A 61 7.02 -15.13 13.22
CA VAL A 61 5.76 -14.85 13.91
C VAL A 61 4.59 -15.20 13.01
N LEU A 62 3.74 -16.11 13.49
CA LEU A 62 2.50 -16.48 12.84
C LEU A 62 1.38 -15.52 13.26
N ALA A 63 0.68 -14.96 12.29
CA ALA A 63 -0.46 -14.07 12.48
C ALA A 63 -1.63 -14.48 11.58
N PHE A 64 -2.80 -13.90 11.88
CA PHE A 64 -4.05 -14.21 11.16
C PHE A 64 -4.64 -12.92 10.57
N ALA A 65 -5.20 -13.04 9.37
CA ALA A 65 -5.92 -11.97 8.70
C ALA A 65 -7.20 -12.52 8.06
N HIS A 66 -8.18 -11.66 7.80
CA HIS A 66 -9.27 -12.07 6.91
C HIS A 66 -8.68 -12.40 5.54
N ALA A 67 -9.15 -13.46 4.88
CA ALA A 67 -8.67 -13.82 3.54
C ALA A 67 -8.91 -12.72 2.49
N ARG A 68 -9.90 -11.86 2.72
CA ARG A 68 -10.17 -10.66 1.91
C ARG A 68 -9.17 -9.52 2.11
N CYS A 69 -8.44 -9.50 3.22
CA CYS A 69 -7.53 -8.42 3.57
C CYS A 69 -6.12 -8.67 3.02
N ILE A 70 -5.60 -9.88 3.21
CA ILE A 70 -4.28 -10.31 2.74
C ILE A 70 -4.37 -11.83 2.49
N PRO A 71 -3.82 -12.36 1.38
CA PRO A 71 -3.75 -13.80 1.14
C PRO A 71 -2.79 -14.48 2.13
N SER A 72 -2.87 -15.82 2.25
CA SER A 72 -1.87 -16.56 3.01
C SER A 72 -0.50 -16.44 2.34
N GLN A 73 0.51 -15.97 3.07
CA GLN A 73 1.83 -15.69 2.51
C GLN A 73 2.92 -15.58 3.58
N VAL A 74 4.17 -15.67 3.14
CA VAL A 74 5.35 -15.34 3.95
C VAL A 74 5.78 -13.90 3.66
N VAL A 75 6.05 -13.14 4.71
CA VAL A 75 6.47 -11.73 4.62
C VAL A 75 7.83 -11.56 5.28
N PRO A 76 8.92 -11.34 4.52
CA PRO A 76 10.20 -11.01 5.10
C PRO A 76 10.16 -9.61 5.72
N VAL A 77 10.62 -9.49 6.96
CA VAL A 77 10.64 -8.24 7.71
C VAL A 77 12.00 -8.06 8.38
N ALA A 78 12.50 -6.82 8.44
CA ALA A 78 13.72 -6.55 9.19
C ALA A 78 13.53 -6.87 10.69
N GLU A 79 14.53 -7.47 11.33
CA GLU A 79 14.46 -7.94 12.72
C GLU A 79 14.00 -6.84 13.70
N GLU A 80 14.42 -5.59 13.47
CA GLU A 80 13.99 -4.45 14.29
C GLU A 80 12.48 -4.18 14.23
N GLN A 81 11.83 -4.45 13.08
CA GLN A 81 10.39 -4.30 12.92
C GLN A 81 9.63 -5.47 13.54
N LEU A 82 10.18 -6.68 13.43
CA LEU A 82 9.58 -7.88 14.00
C LEU A 82 9.61 -7.86 15.53
N ALA A 83 10.72 -7.43 16.13
CA ALA A 83 10.84 -7.24 17.58
C ALA A 83 9.83 -6.22 18.14
N GLY A 84 9.51 -5.17 17.37
CA GLY A 84 8.48 -4.20 17.72
C GLY A 84 7.06 -4.79 17.66
N ALA A 85 6.75 -5.56 16.61
CA ALA A 85 5.47 -6.22 16.43
C ALA A 85 5.21 -7.28 17.53
N VAL A 86 6.21 -8.10 17.87
CA VAL A 86 6.14 -9.11 18.95
C VAL A 86 5.82 -8.45 20.30
N ARG A 87 6.41 -7.29 20.60
CA ARG A 87 6.13 -6.55 21.84
C ARG A 87 4.70 -5.99 21.90
N SER A 88 4.17 -5.52 20.78
CA SER A 88 2.79 -5.04 20.70
C SER A 88 1.76 -6.17 20.73
N ILE A 89 2.03 -7.30 20.09
CA ILE A 89 1.13 -8.48 20.09
C ILE A 89 1.09 -9.12 21.49
N SER A 90 2.25 -9.22 22.16
CA SER A 90 2.34 -9.74 23.53
C SER A 90 1.62 -8.87 24.57
N GLN A 91 1.33 -7.60 24.27
CA GLN A 91 0.59 -6.69 25.17
C GLN A 91 -0.94 -6.73 24.97
N SER A 92 -1.42 -7.24 23.83
CA SER A 92 -2.85 -7.31 23.49
C SER A 92 -3.49 -8.69 23.72
N GLN A 93 -2.73 -9.68 24.19
CA GLN A 93 -3.17 -11.07 24.29
C GLN A 93 -3.01 -11.61 25.73
N PRO A 94 -4.03 -12.26 26.33
CA PRO A 94 -3.80 -13.05 27.53
C PRO A 94 -2.98 -14.30 27.14
N ALA A 95 -1.70 -14.27 27.54
CA ALA A 95 -0.70 -15.35 27.55
C ALA A 95 -1.00 -16.63 26.75
N ALA A 96 -0.51 -16.68 25.50
CA ALA A 96 -0.13 -17.92 24.83
C ALA A 96 1.41 -18.11 24.93
N PRO A 97 1.93 -19.35 25.01
CA PRO A 97 3.33 -19.58 25.33
C PRO A 97 4.26 -19.17 24.18
N ASN A 98 5.26 -18.39 24.53
CA ASN A 98 6.35 -17.95 23.66
C ASN A 98 7.13 -19.18 23.16
N LEU A 99 7.03 -19.50 21.87
CA LEU A 99 7.89 -20.52 21.24
C LEU A 99 9.17 -19.85 20.76
N THR A 100 10.25 -20.04 21.52
CA THR A 100 11.61 -19.84 21.04
C THR A 100 11.96 -21.07 20.21
N VAL A 101 12.01 -20.94 18.88
CA VAL A 101 12.57 -21.98 18.01
C VAL A 101 14.04 -21.61 17.75
N PRO A 102 15.02 -22.43 18.16
CA PRO A 102 16.42 -22.16 17.85
C PRO A 102 16.67 -22.39 16.35
N ALA A 103 17.26 -21.40 15.69
CA ALA A 103 17.72 -21.50 14.31
C ALA A 103 18.71 -22.68 14.15
N PRO A 104 18.61 -23.50 13.08
CA PRO A 104 19.64 -24.46 12.76
C PRO A 104 20.91 -23.74 12.31
N ASN A 105 22.02 -24.08 12.95
CA ASN A 105 23.35 -23.57 12.64
C ASN A 105 23.80 -24.06 11.25
N LEU A 106 23.49 -23.30 10.20
CA LEU A 106 23.99 -23.52 8.86
C LEU A 106 25.16 -22.57 8.57
N THR A 107 26.36 -23.01 8.94
CA THR A 107 27.60 -22.53 8.31
C THR A 107 27.56 -22.90 6.84
N LEU A 108 27.23 -21.94 5.98
CA LEU A 108 27.40 -22.07 4.53
C LEU A 108 28.81 -21.57 4.14
N PRO A 109 29.63 -22.40 3.47
CA PRO A 109 30.88 -21.93 2.87
C PRO A 109 30.58 -21.02 1.68
N ALA A 110 31.36 -19.95 1.54
CA ALA A 110 31.29 -19.04 0.40
C ALA A 110 31.51 -19.79 -0.93
N PRO A 111 30.66 -19.61 -1.95
CA PRO A 111 30.99 -20.06 -3.29
C PRO A 111 31.85 -19.01 -3.99
N ASP A 112 32.97 -19.48 -4.54
CA ASP A 112 33.81 -18.78 -5.50
C ASP A 112 32.98 -18.33 -6.72
N PHE A 113 33.12 -17.06 -7.07
CA PHE A 113 32.62 -16.51 -8.32
C PHE A 113 33.48 -16.98 -9.50
N THR A 114 32.90 -17.77 -10.39
CA THR A 114 33.32 -17.86 -11.79
C THR A 114 32.10 -17.80 -12.69
N VAL A 115 32.03 -16.73 -13.49
CA VAL A 115 30.97 -16.46 -14.48
C VAL A 115 31.37 -17.10 -15.81
N PRO A 116 30.58 -18.03 -16.38
CA PRO A 116 30.63 -18.34 -17.80
C PRO A 116 29.56 -17.54 -18.54
N ASP A 117 29.97 -16.92 -19.66
CA ASP A 117 29.11 -16.31 -20.68
C ASP A 117 28.01 -17.29 -21.13
N HIS A 118 26.76 -16.98 -20.78
CA HIS A 118 25.59 -17.59 -21.38
C HIS A 118 24.57 -16.50 -21.71
N ASP A 119 24.34 -16.32 -23.02
CA ASP A 119 23.23 -15.59 -23.62
C ASP A 119 21.91 -16.03 -23.00
N PHE A 120 21.33 -15.21 -22.13
CA PHE A 120 19.95 -15.36 -21.65
C PHE A 120 19.06 -14.33 -22.34
N ALA A 121 18.35 -14.79 -23.38
CA ALA A 121 17.16 -14.13 -23.88
C ALA A 121 16.08 -14.16 -22.77
N LEU A 122 15.63 -12.98 -22.36
CA LEU A 122 14.52 -12.80 -21.42
C LEU A 122 13.23 -13.37 -22.03
N PRO A 123 12.50 -14.28 -21.37
CA PRO A 123 11.11 -14.52 -21.75
C PRO A 123 10.28 -13.29 -21.33
N ALA A 124 9.51 -12.77 -22.26
CA ALA A 124 8.47 -11.79 -21.98
C ALA A 124 7.51 -12.39 -20.95
N GLN A 125 7.47 -11.81 -19.75
CA GLN A 125 6.46 -12.16 -18.76
C GLN A 125 5.13 -11.55 -19.20
N ASP A 126 4.20 -12.43 -19.53
CA ASP A 126 2.80 -12.11 -19.76
C ASP A 126 2.23 -11.33 -18.58
N ALA A 127 1.62 -10.19 -18.92
CA ALA A 127 0.75 -9.43 -18.05
C ALA A 127 -0.50 -10.26 -17.71
N ALA A 128 -0.42 -11.05 -16.64
CA ALA A 128 -1.60 -11.68 -16.06
C ALA A 128 -2.29 -10.66 -15.13
N GLY A 129 -3.32 -10.00 -15.66
CA GLY A 129 -4.19 -9.12 -14.91
C GLY A 129 -4.91 -9.87 -13.79
N THR A 130 -4.81 -9.36 -12.57
CA THR A 130 -5.67 -9.73 -11.45
C THR A 130 -7.13 -9.44 -11.83
N PRO A 131 -8.09 -10.35 -11.62
CA PRO A 131 -9.48 -10.09 -11.92
C PRO A 131 -10.02 -8.97 -11.02
N SER A 132 -10.43 -7.87 -11.63
CA SER A 132 -11.16 -6.78 -10.99
C SER A 132 -12.48 -7.31 -10.42
N GLN A 133 -12.56 -7.47 -9.09
CA GLN A 133 -13.83 -7.75 -8.42
C GLN A 133 -14.73 -6.50 -8.44
N PRO A 134 -16.04 -6.64 -8.71
CA PRO A 134 -16.96 -5.52 -8.66
C PRO A 134 -17.12 -5.01 -7.22
N ILE A 135 -16.87 -3.71 -7.04
CA ILE A 135 -17.05 -3.00 -5.78
C ILE A 135 -18.56 -2.94 -5.47
N ALA A 136 -18.97 -3.34 -4.28
CA ALA A 136 -20.37 -3.23 -3.85
C ALA A 136 -20.77 -1.74 -3.71
N PRO A 137 -22.01 -1.36 -4.10
CA PRO A 137 -22.44 0.04 -4.08
C PRO A 137 -22.43 0.61 -2.65
N GLY A 138 -21.72 1.74 -2.47
CA GLY A 138 -21.63 2.48 -1.21
C GLY A 138 -20.33 2.31 -0.41
N GLN A 139 -19.33 1.58 -0.91
CA GLN A 139 -18.04 1.44 -0.25
C GLN A 139 -17.08 2.59 -0.63
N ALA A 140 -16.34 3.11 0.36
CA ALA A 140 -15.32 4.13 0.13
C ALA A 140 -14.21 3.57 -0.78
N ALA A 141 -13.82 4.35 -1.79
CA ALA A 141 -12.75 3.98 -2.71
C ALA A 141 -11.42 3.85 -1.95
N ILE A 142 -10.65 2.81 -2.25
CA ILE A 142 -9.29 2.66 -1.76
C ILE A 142 -8.38 3.40 -2.74
N LEU A 143 -7.59 4.35 -2.22
CA LEU A 143 -6.67 5.17 -3.02
C LEU A 143 -5.22 4.78 -2.70
N GLY A 144 -4.48 4.41 -3.73
CA GLY A 144 -3.03 4.30 -3.73
C GLY A 144 -2.39 5.67 -3.90
N ILE A 145 -1.30 5.90 -3.16
CA ILE A 145 -0.48 7.11 -3.27
C ILE A 145 0.94 6.71 -3.67
N THR A 146 1.41 7.24 -4.78
CA THR A 146 2.82 7.17 -5.20
C THR A 146 3.45 8.54 -5.01
N CYS A 147 4.50 8.64 -4.20
CA CYS A 147 5.23 9.89 -3.95
C CYS A 147 6.49 9.94 -4.83
N GLY A 148 6.80 11.10 -5.39
CA GLY A 148 8.04 11.31 -6.15
C GLY A 148 8.23 12.76 -6.54
N LEU A 149 9.38 13.10 -7.13
CA LEU A 149 9.59 14.40 -7.74
C LEU A 149 9.12 14.38 -9.20
N VAL A 150 8.36 15.40 -9.59
CA VAL A 150 8.05 15.69 -11.00
C VAL A 150 8.66 17.03 -11.35
N LEU A 151 9.32 17.10 -12.51
CA LEU A 151 9.93 18.33 -12.99
C LEU A 151 8.87 19.20 -13.66
N HIS A 152 8.72 20.43 -13.19
CA HIS A 152 8.04 21.51 -13.92
C HIS A 152 9.11 22.38 -14.57
N GLY A 153 9.36 22.13 -15.86
CA GLY A 153 10.49 22.68 -16.58
C GLY A 153 11.83 22.18 -16.03
N LYS A 154 12.47 22.96 -15.15
CA LYS A 154 13.76 22.60 -14.52
C LYS A 154 13.69 22.47 -13.00
N VAL A 155 12.53 22.76 -12.40
CA VAL A 155 12.33 22.74 -10.96
C VAL A 155 11.67 21.43 -10.57
N GLY A 156 12.23 20.74 -9.58
CA GLY A 156 11.60 19.55 -9.01
C GLY A 156 10.52 19.94 -8.02
N HIS A 157 9.28 19.54 -8.30
CA HIS A 157 8.15 19.71 -7.41
C HIS A 157 7.91 18.41 -6.65
N ALA A 158 7.60 18.52 -5.36
CA ALA A 158 7.11 17.41 -4.58
C ALA A 158 5.74 17.00 -5.12
N SER A 159 5.61 15.76 -5.56
CA SER A 159 4.39 15.28 -6.21
C SER A 159 3.80 14.05 -5.54
N LEU A 160 2.48 13.97 -5.58
CA LEU A 160 1.69 12.80 -5.21
C LEU A 160 0.90 12.37 -6.44
N VAL A 161 0.99 11.10 -6.81
CA VAL A 161 0.08 10.50 -7.79
C VAL A 161 -0.93 9.64 -7.04
N VAL A 162 -2.19 9.99 -7.21
CA VAL A 162 -3.33 9.32 -6.57
C VAL A 162 -4.02 8.46 -7.61
N GLU A 163 -4.11 7.16 -7.33
CA GLU A 163 -4.73 6.17 -8.20
C GLU A 163 -5.68 5.30 -7.39
N PRO A 164 -6.96 5.17 -7.77
CA PRO A 164 -7.87 4.28 -7.09
C PRO A 164 -7.57 2.82 -7.45
N THR A 165 -7.88 1.88 -6.55
CA THR A 165 -7.69 0.44 -6.82
C THR A 165 -8.75 -0.16 -7.75
N GLY A 166 -9.73 0.63 -8.16
CA GLY A 166 -10.82 0.25 -9.07
C GLY A 166 -11.67 1.47 -9.44
N PRO A 167 -12.70 1.32 -10.28
CA PRO A 167 -13.57 2.42 -10.70
C PRO A 167 -14.23 3.12 -9.51
N VAL A 168 -14.31 4.46 -9.55
CA VAL A 168 -14.94 5.25 -8.48
C VAL A 168 -16.17 5.98 -9.01
N GLY A 169 -17.36 5.57 -8.57
CA GLY A 169 -18.61 6.26 -8.89
C GLY A 169 -19.02 7.27 -7.82
N ARG A 170 -19.99 8.13 -8.14
CA ARG A 170 -20.60 9.03 -7.15
C ARG A 170 -21.29 8.25 -6.02
N PRO A 171 -21.36 8.81 -4.80
CA PRO A 171 -22.10 8.19 -3.70
C PRO A 171 -23.56 7.90 -4.11
N GLY A 172 -23.97 6.63 -4.03
CA GLY A 172 -25.31 6.18 -4.43
C GLY A 172 -25.49 5.87 -5.92
N SER A 173 -24.46 6.08 -6.76
CA SER A 173 -24.47 5.63 -8.14
C SER A 173 -24.24 4.11 -8.23
N THR A 174 -24.98 3.46 -9.13
CA THR A 174 -24.80 2.04 -9.47
C THR A 174 -24.41 1.85 -10.93
N SER A 175 -24.01 2.92 -11.64
CA SER A 175 -23.68 2.87 -13.06
C SER A 175 -22.47 1.98 -13.35
N GLY A 176 -21.55 1.85 -12.37
CA GLY A 176 -20.28 1.16 -12.53
C GLY A 176 -19.27 1.91 -13.41
N GLU A 177 -19.62 3.13 -13.84
CA GLU A 177 -18.73 4.02 -14.58
C GLU A 177 -17.69 4.63 -13.64
N ASP A 178 -16.47 4.82 -14.14
CA ASP A 178 -15.42 5.48 -13.40
C ASP A 178 -15.56 7.01 -13.52
N GLU A 179 -16.07 7.64 -12.47
CA GLU A 179 -16.28 9.07 -12.35
C GLU A 179 -15.18 9.76 -11.53
N PHE A 180 -14.08 9.06 -11.23
CA PHE A 180 -13.03 9.54 -10.31
C PHE A 180 -12.48 10.92 -10.70
N LEU A 181 -12.12 11.10 -11.98
CA LEU A 181 -11.55 12.35 -12.45
C LEU A 181 -12.59 13.46 -12.51
N ASP A 182 -13.84 13.14 -12.82
CA ASP A 182 -14.93 14.13 -12.86
C ASP A 182 -15.26 14.64 -11.46
N LEU A 183 -15.26 13.76 -10.45
CA LEU A 183 -15.39 14.14 -9.05
C LEU A 183 -14.30 15.12 -8.60
N LEU A 184 -13.05 14.93 -9.05
CA LEU A 184 -11.95 15.84 -8.72
C LEU A 184 -12.02 17.15 -9.53
N GLN A 185 -12.47 17.11 -10.78
CA GLN A 185 -12.73 18.33 -11.55
C GLN A 185 -13.84 19.17 -10.90
N ASP A 186 -14.91 18.54 -10.41
CA ASP A 186 -15.97 19.22 -9.65
C ASP A 186 -15.41 19.88 -8.36
N ALA A 187 -14.37 19.29 -7.77
CA ALA A 187 -13.65 19.84 -6.62
C ALA A 187 -12.63 20.94 -6.97
N GLY A 188 -12.42 21.21 -8.27
CA GLY A 188 -11.55 22.28 -8.78
C GLY A 188 -10.20 21.83 -9.34
N PHE A 189 -9.90 20.53 -9.37
CA PHE A 189 -8.70 20.02 -10.04
C PHE A 189 -8.78 20.27 -11.55
N GLN A 190 -7.65 20.65 -12.15
CA GLN A 190 -7.58 21.02 -13.57
C GLN A 190 -7.02 19.89 -14.41
N ARG A 191 -7.49 19.72 -15.65
CA ARG A 191 -6.88 18.77 -16.59
C ARG A 191 -5.46 19.20 -16.93
N VAL A 192 -4.56 18.23 -16.96
CA VAL A 192 -3.16 18.45 -17.30
C VAL A 192 -2.96 18.19 -18.79
N SER A 193 -2.47 19.18 -19.52
CA SER A 193 -2.03 19.06 -20.91
C SER A 193 -0.51 19.03 -21.06
N ASP A 194 0.20 19.63 -20.10
CA ASP A 194 1.67 19.71 -20.06
C ASP A 194 2.13 19.52 -18.61
N LEU A 195 3.08 18.61 -18.39
CA LEU A 195 3.67 18.35 -17.06
C LEU A 195 4.74 19.36 -16.71
N ASP A 196 5.23 20.14 -17.67
CA ASP A 196 6.21 21.19 -17.39
C ASP A 196 5.56 22.45 -16.78
N GLU A 197 4.23 22.54 -16.83
CA GLU A 197 3.45 23.62 -16.22
C GLU A 197 3.03 23.28 -14.79
N THR A 198 3.16 24.25 -13.87
CA THR A 198 2.70 24.09 -12.49
C THR A 198 1.19 24.36 -12.41
N PRO A 199 0.37 23.41 -11.90
CA PRO A 199 -1.06 23.64 -11.71
C PRO A 199 -1.34 24.78 -10.72
N GLU A 200 -2.49 25.43 -10.87
CA GLU A 200 -2.92 26.44 -9.90
C GLU A 200 -3.13 25.84 -8.51
N GLN A 201 -2.91 26.68 -7.49
CA GLN A 201 -3.11 26.29 -6.10
C GLN A 201 -4.60 26.20 -5.77
N LEU A 202 -5.05 25.05 -5.27
CA LEU A 202 -6.45 24.79 -4.97
C LEU A 202 -6.78 25.19 -3.52
N PRO A 203 -7.65 26.21 -3.30
CA PRO A 203 -7.96 26.69 -1.97
C PRO A 203 -8.70 25.65 -1.12
N GLY A 204 -8.41 25.62 0.18
CA GLY A 204 -9.09 24.77 1.17
C GLY A 204 -8.60 23.32 1.21
N TRP A 205 -7.93 22.86 0.16
CA TRP A 205 -7.20 21.60 0.16
C TRP A 205 -5.80 21.78 0.74
N SER A 206 -5.23 20.72 1.31
CA SER A 206 -3.84 20.74 1.79
C SER A 206 -3.27 19.34 1.94
N VAL A 207 -1.94 19.25 2.00
CA VAL A 207 -1.23 18.00 2.28
C VAL A 207 -0.63 18.08 3.68
N LEU A 208 -1.02 17.16 4.56
CA LEU A 208 -0.51 17.08 5.92
C LEU A 208 0.79 16.27 5.96
N VAL A 209 1.89 16.96 6.24
CA VAL A 209 3.19 16.35 6.50
C VAL A 209 3.61 16.71 7.92
N ALA A 210 3.93 15.71 8.72
CA ALA A 210 4.39 15.91 10.10
C ALA A 210 5.49 14.91 10.43
N MET A 211 6.52 15.37 11.16
CA MET A 211 7.70 14.55 11.50
C MET A 211 8.39 13.94 10.26
N GLY A 212 8.37 14.65 9.14
CA GLY A 212 8.95 14.20 7.87
C GLY A 212 8.19 13.04 7.20
N LYS A 213 6.94 12.77 7.58
CA LYS A 213 6.10 11.74 6.98
C LYS A 213 4.83 12.35 6.40
N LEU A 214 4.30 11.74 5.35
CA LEU A 214 3.01 12.09 4.78
C LEU A 214 1.89 11.40 5.58
N HIS A 215 0.93 12.17 6.08
CA HIS A 215 -0.17 11.65 6.91
C HIS A 215 -1.51 11.65 6.18
N ALA A 216 -1.85 12.74 5.49
CA ALA A 216 -3.18 12.91 4.92
C ALA A 216 -3.19 13.93 3.77
N ILE A 217 -4.22 13.81 2.93
CA ILE A 217 -4.68 14.86 2.03
C ILE A 217 -5.99 15.36 2.62
N LEU A 218 -6.05 16.66 2.88
CA LEU A 218 -7.19 17.31 3.51
C LEU A 218 -7.98 18.06 2.46
N GLN A 219 -9.31 17.99 2.58
CA GLN A 219 -10.25 18.77 1.78
C GLN A 219 -10.99 19.78 2.67
N PRO A 220 -11.58 20.85 2.09
CA PRO A 220 -12.41 21.78 2.85
C PRO A 220 -13.66 21.07 3.41
N ALA A 221 -13.98 21.33 4.68
CA ALA A 221 -15.18 20.81 5.32
C ALA A 221 -16.37 21.78 5.18
N ALA A 222 -17.58 21.25 5.00
CA ALA A 222 -18.80 22.05 4.84
C ALA A 222 -19.10 22.98 6.05
N ALA A 223 -18.66 22.60 7.25
CA ALA A 223 -18.82 23.37 8.48
C ALA A 223 -17.67 24.38 8.73
N GLY A 224 -16.75 24.55 7.76
CA GLY A 224 -15.50 25.27 7.94
C GLY A 224 -14.37 24.39 8.47
N GLY A 225 -13.13 24.77 8.20
CA GLY A 225 -11.94 23.96 8.49
C GLY A 225 -11.67 22.90 7.42
N SER A 226 -10.93 21.85 7.79
CA SER A 226 -10.51 20.79 6.87
C SER A 226 -10.84 19.40 7.43
N THR A 227 -11.18 18.47 6.55
CA THR A 227 -11.40 17.05 6.87
C THR A 227 -10.50 16.16 6.02
N GLY A 228 -10.18 14.96 6.50
CA GLY A 228 -9.41 13.99 5.72
C GLY A 228 -10.18 13.56 4.47
N TRP A 229 -9.65 13.87 3.29
CA TRP A 229 -10.10 13.28 2.04
C TRP A 229 -9.44 11.92 1.81
N TRP A 230 -8.14 11.86 2.12
CA TRP A 230 -7.38 10.63 2.21
C TRP A 230 -6.51 10.67 3.47
N GLN A 231 -6.37 9.54 4.14
CA GLN A 231 -5.50 9.40 5.30
C GLN A 231 -4.72 8.10 5.22
N ALA A 232 -3.42 8.19 5.48
CA ALA A 232 -2.56 7.04 5.57
C ALA A 232 -2.91 6.22 6.82
N HIS A 233 -3.03 4.90 6.68
CA HIS A 233 -3.16 4.01 7.85
C HIS A 233 -1.93 4.08 8.75
N GLN A 234 -0.75 4.22 8.14
CA GLN A 234 0.50 4.57 8.81
C GLN A 234 1.18 5.69 8.02
N PRO A 235 1.76 6.71 8.66
CA PRO A 235 2.37 7.82 7.94
C PRO A 235 3.47 7.34 6.97
N LEU A 236 3.35 7.74 5.70
CA LEU A 236 4.24 7.30 4.62
C LEU A 236 5.59 8.02 4.75
N GLN A 237 6.66 7.24 4.65
CA GLN A 237 8.01 7.79 4.50
C GLN A 237 8.17 8.37 3.09
N VAL A 238 8.66 9.59 3.02
CA VAL A 238 8.98 10.28 1.77
C VAL A 238 10.47 10.59 1.72
N THR A 239 11.04 10.64 0.52
CA THR A 239 12.47 10.89 0.34
C THR A 239 12.86 12.28 0.85
N ASP A 240 14.12 12.46 1.21
CA ASP A 240 14.63 13.76 1.67
C ASP A 240 14.47 14.83 0.59
N ALA A 241 14.72 14.47 -0.67
CA ALA A 241 14.55 15.36 -1.82
C ALA A 241 13.09 15.81 -1.98
N TRP A 242 12.13 14.89 -1.82
CA TRP A 242 10.71 15.22 -1.82
C TRP A 242 10.36 16.21 -0.71
N ARG A 243 10.83 15.97 0.52
CA ARG A 243 10.56 16.87 1.66
C ARG A 243 11.15 18.25 1.47
N MET A 244 12.39 18.33 0.98
CA MET A 244 13.04 19.60 0.69
C MET A 244 12.25 20.40 -0.35
N ALA A 245 11.81 19.76 -1.44
CA ALA A 245 11.00 20.42 -2.46
C ALA A 245 9.65 20.91 -1.89
N ALA A 246 8.94 20.07 -1.12
CA ALA A 246 7.67 20.42 -0.48
C ALA A 246 7.81 21.60 0.49
N SER A 247 8.84 21.61 1.34
CA SER A 247 9.09 22.70 2.28
C SER A 247 9.57 23.97 1.60
N GLN A 248 10.39 23.87 0.55
CA GLN A 248 10.91 25.02 -0.18
C GLN A 248 9.79 25.78 -0.91
N LEU A 249 8.85 25.06 -1.54
CA LEU A 249 7.75 25.64 -2.27
C LEU A 249 6.49 25.86 -1.41
N SER A 250 6.46 25.28 -0.20
CA SER A 250 5.30 25.25 0.70
C SER A 250 4.04 24.66 0.08
N GLU A 251 4.23 23.78 -0.90
CA GLU A 251 3.16 23.14 -1.66
C GLU A 251 3.59 21.77 -2.21
N VAL A 252 2.60 20.97 -2.58
CA VAL A 252 2.74 19.65 -3.17
C VAL A 252 1.78 19.55 -4.35
N THR A 253 2.28 19.12 -5.51
CA THR A 253 1.43 18.89 -6.68
C THR A 253 0.79 17.52 -6.59
N MET A 254 -0.54 17.49 -6.51
CA MET A 254 -1.31 16.25 -6.57
C MET A 254 -1.78 16.01 -8.00
N TYR A 255 -1.39 14.88 -8.56
CA TYR A 255 -1.95 14.32 -9.78
C TYR A 255 -2.92 13.19 -9.43
N ALA A 256 -4.01 13.09 -10.17
CA ALA A 256 -4.95 11.99 -10.06
C ALA A 256 -5.17 11.35 -11.43
N VAL A 257 -5.19 10.01 -11.42
CA VAL A 257 -5.33 9.17 -12.61
C VAL A 257 -6.33 8.04 -12.35
N PRO A 258 -6.96 7.46 -13.40
CA PRO A 258 -7.82 6.28 -13.25
C PRO A 258 -7.04 5.05 -12.78
N ALA A 259 -7.77 4.05 -12.29
CA ALA A 259 -7.19 2.79 -11.84
C ALA A 259 -6.34 2.10 -12.92
N GLY A 260 -5.14 1.63 -12.55
CA GLY A 260 -4.23 0.88 -13.41
C GLY A 260 -3.36 1.73 -14.34
N MET A 261 -3.40 3.07 -14.25
CA MET A 261 -2.72 3.95 -15.20
C MET A 261 -1.22 4.15 -14.90
N VAL A 262 -0.87 4.39 -13.63
CA VAL A 262 0.51 4.70 -13.22
C VAL A 262 1.08 3.59 -12.34
N GLY A 263 0.32 3.09 -11.37
CA GLY A 263 0.77 2.08 -10.41
C GLY A 263 1.92 2.54 -9.52
N ARG A 264 2.65 1.57 -8.97
CA ARG A 264 3.85 1.84 -8.16
C ARG A 264 5.05 2.07 -9.07
N GLN A 265 5.76 3.16 -8.82
CA GLN A 265 6.94 3.53 -9.61
C GLN A 265 8.19 3.55 -8.73
N PRO A 266 9.21 2.71 -9.02
CA PRO A 266 10.41 2.62 -8.18
C PRO A 266 11.39 3.78 -8.42
N ARG A 267 11.22 4.54 -9.52
CA ARG A 267 12.10 5.64 -9.91
C ARG A 267 11.30 6.83 -10.44
N GLU A 268 11.84 8.03 -10.27
CA GLU A 268 11.19 9.29 -10.65
C GLU A 268 11.08 9.47 -12.18
N ASP A 269 12.05 8.98 -12.94
CA ASP A 269 12.00 8.99 -14.41
C ASP A 269 10.86 8.13 -14.96
N LEU A 270 10.59 6.99 -14.31
CA LEU A 270 9.49 6.11 -14.68
C LEU A 270 8.14 6.70 -14.27
N LEU A 271 8.07 7.40 -13.13
CA LEU A 271 6.90 8.15 -12.70
C LEU A 271 6.53 9.23 -13.71
N ARG A 272 7.51 10.03 -14.15
CA ARG A 272 7.28 11.07 -15.16
C ARG A 272 6.79 10.47 -16.49
N GLN A 273 7.43 9.42 -16.98
CA GLN A 273 7.01 8.73 -18.20
C GLN A 273 5.59 8.15 -18.11
N ALA A 274 5.20 7.60 -16.94
CA ALA A 274 3.86 7.09 -16.73
C ALA A 274 2.81 8.22 -16.74
N LEU A 275 3.10 9.36 -16.11
CA LEU A 275 2.25 10.54 -16.16
C LEU A 275 2.16 11.11 -17.58
N GLU A 276 3.26 11.19 -18.34
CA GLU A 276 3.26 11.66 -19.73
C GLU A 276 2.32 10.81 -20.60
N ARG A 277 2.34 9.48 -20.44
CA ARG A 277 1.40 8.59 -21.12
C ARG A 277 -0.04 8.87 -20.72
N ALA A 278 -0.31 9.07 -19.44
CA ALA A 278 -1.66 9.39 -18.96
C ALA A 278 -2.15 10.75 -19.47
N VAL A 279 -1.27 11.76 -19.54
CA VAL A 279 -1.55 13.09 -20.10
C VAL A 279 -1.87 12.98 -21.59
N ALA A 280 -1.12 12.18 -22.35
CA ALA A 280 -1.39 11.94 -23.77
C ALA A 280 -2.78 11.31 -24.02
N LEU A 281 -3.32 10.58 -23.04
CA LEU A 281 -4.68 10.03 -23.07
C LEU A 281 -5.74 11.00 -22.52
N GLY A 282 -5.35 12.17 -22.02
CA GLY A 282 -6.25 13.13 -21.37
C GLY A 282 -6.80 12.63 -20.02
N GLN A 283 -6.11 11.68 -19.37
CA GLN A 283 -6.56 11.00 -18.16
C GLN A 283 -5.81 11.45 -16.90
N VAL A 284 -5.43 12.73 -16.83
CA VAL A 284 -4.76 13.32 -15.67
C VAL A 284 -5.43 14.62 -15.29
N VAL A 285 -5.75 14.74 -14.01
CA VAL A 285 -6.12 16.02 -13.40
C VAL A 285 -5.14 16.32 -12.28
N ALA A 286 -4.87 17.60 -12.03
CA ALA A 286 -3.94 18.01 -11.01
C ALA A 286 -4.33 19.34 -10.34
N ALA A 287 -3.74 19.55 -9.16
CA ALA A 287 -3.78 20.80 -8.44
C ALA A 287 -2.51 20.96 -7.60
N SER A 288 -2.10 22.20 -7.35
CA SER A 288 -1.12 22.47 -6.31
C SER A 288 -1.82 22.59 -4.96
N LEU A 289 -1.33 21.87 -3.95
CA LEU A 289 -1.93 21.80 -2.62
C LEU A 289 -0.97 22.42 -1.59
N PRO A 290 -1.40 23.41 -0.79
CA PRO A 290 -0.61 23.95 0.31
C PRO A 290 -0.14 22.86 1.28
N LEU A 291 1.08 23.01 1.79
CA LEU A 291 1.59 22.14 2.84
C LEU A 291 1.01 22.53 4.20
N ALA A 292 0.57 21.56 4.99
CA ALA A 292 0.10 21.72 6.36
C ALA A 292 0.95 20.88 7.32
N GLY A 293 1.16 21.37 8.55
CA GLY A 293 1.79 20.60 9.63
C GLY A 293 3.32 20.66 9.75
N THR A 294 3.98 21.63 9.10
CA THR A 294 5.43 21.85 9.24
C THR A 294 5.82 22.55 10.53
#